data_AF-A0A1H4JDP9-F1
#
_entry.id   AF-A0A1H4JDP9-F1
#
_cell.length_a   1.000
_cell.length_b   1.000
_cell.length_c   1.000
_cell.angle_alpha   90.00
_cell.angle_beta   90.00
_cell.angle_gamma   90.00
#
_symmetry.space_group_name_H-M   'P 1'
#
loop_
_entity.id
_entity.type
_entity.pdbx_description
1 polymer ?
#
loop_
_entity_poly.entity_id
_entity_poly.type
_entity_poly.pdbx_seq_one_letter_code
_entity_poly.pdbx_strand_id
1 'polypeptide(L)'
;MNQPKPLSQIVAELLEHFAARGLLTSSAIARDTGVNQSQIYRNLFAAPRRFTKTHLRLCEYANIDVARDVSDPRSSEILMNALASVWDGSEEHARRLAELLFAHSRAGMRT
;
A
#
# COMPACT_ATOMS: atom_id res chain seq x y z
N MET A 1 -4.26 -10.26 9.58
CA MET A 1 -3.40 -9.14 10.02
C MET A 1 -3.08 -8.32 8.80
N ASN A 2 -3.58 -7.10 8.69
CA ASN A 2 -3.29 -6.24 7.53
C ASN A 2 -1.83 -5.82 7.60
N GLN A 3 -1.09 -6.01 6.50
CA GLN A 3 0.29 -5.54 6.41
C GLN A 3 0.28 -4.01 6.27
N PRO A 4 1.21 -3.26 6.90
CA PRO A 4 1.30 -1.83 6.67
C PRO A 4 1.67 -1.54 5.21
N LYS A 5 1.03 -0.53 4.59
CA LYS A 5 1.40 -0.07 3.24
C LYS A 5 2.88 0.36 3.22
N PRO A 6 3.61 0.12 2.11
CA PRO A 6 4.93 0.71 1.92
C PRO A 6 4.88 2.24 2.05
N LEU A 7 5.92 2.83 2.65
CA LEU A 7 5.99 4.28 2.84
C LEU A 7 5.92 5.05 1.52
N SER A 8 6.55 4.54 0.47
CA SER A 8 6.49 5.13 -0.87
C SER A 8 5.07 5.21 -1.40
N GLN A 9 4.26 4.18 -1.16
CA GLN A 9 2.85 4.15 -1.54
C GLN A 9 2.06 5.20 -0.74
N ILE A 10 2.27 5.28 0.58
CA ILE A 10 1.61 6.29 1.43
C ILE A 10 1.95 7.72 0.95
N VAL A 11 3.22 7.98 0.66
CA VAL A 11 3.66 9.30 0.18
C VAL A 11 3.05 9.62 -1.18
N ALA A 12 2.96 8.65 -2.09
CA ALA A 12 2.31 8.83 -3.39
C ALA A 12 0.82 9.16 -3.24
N GLU A 13 0.07 8.37 -2.46
CA GLU A 13 -1.37 8.60 -2.23
C GLU A 13 -1.62 9.98 -1.59
N LEU A 14 -0.76 10.42 -0.66
CA LEU A 14 -0.83 11.76 -0.07
C LEU A 14 -0.57 12.86 -1.10
N LEU A 15 0.47 12.72 -1.93
CA LEU A 15 0.80 13.69 -2.97
C LEU A 15 -0.31 13.78 -4.01
N GLU A 16 -0.91 12.66 -4.40
CA GLU A 16 -2.07 12.61 -5.30
C GLU A 16 -3.29 13.31 -4.69
N HIS A 17 -3.61 13.04 -3.41
CA HIS A 17 -4.70 13.71 -2.70
C HIS A 17 -4.52 15.24 -2.71
N PHE A 18 -3.30 15.72 -2.39
CA PHE A 18 -3.02 17.15 -2.38
C PHE A 18 -3.00 17.76 -3.79
N ALA A 19 -2.48 17.04 -4.78
CA ALA A 19 -2.49 17.49 -6.17
C ALA A 19 -3.91 17.62 -6.74
N ALA A 20 -4.82 16.69 -6.42
CA ALA A 20 -6.22 16.77 -6.79
C ALA A 20 -6.94 18.01 -6.20
N ARG A 21 -6.38 18.58 -5.13
CA ARG A 21 -6.85 19.83 -4.48
C ARG A 21 -6.07 21.07 -4.92
N GLY A 22 -5.16 20.95 -5.89
CA GLY A 22 -4.31 22.04 -6.36
C GLY A 22 -3.17 22.43 -5.40
N LEU A 23 -2.86 21.61 -4.40
CA LEU A 23 -1.86 21.86 -3.37
C LEU A 23 -0.52 21.21 -3.75
N LEU A 24 0.18 21.80 -4.70
CA LEU A 24 1.40 21.20 -5.30
C LEU A 24 2.70 21.50 -4.55
N THR A 25 2.68 22.40 -3.56
CA THR A 25 3.89 22.86 -2.86
C THR A 25 3.83 22.55 -1.37
N SER A 26 5.01 22.43 -0.76
CA SER A 26 5.12 22.21 0.70
C SER A 26 4.47 23.33 1.52
N SER A 27 4.52 24.58 1.04
CA SER A 27 3.88 25.72 1.70
C SER A 27 2.36 25.70 1.56
N ALA A 28 1.84 25.30 0.40
CA ALA A 28 0.39 25.17 0.18
C ALA A 28 -0.21 24.09 1.09
N ILE A 29 0.40 22.91 1.12
CA ILE A 29 -0.02 21.79 1.98
C ILE A 29 0.10 22.16 3.46
N ALA A 30 1.17 22.85 3.86
CA ALA A 30 1.35 23.30 5.25
C ALA A 30 0.22 24.23 5.70
N ARG A 31 -0.18 25.18 4.84
CA ARG A 31 -1.27 26.12 5.13
C ARG A 31 -2.62 25.42 5.23
N ASP A 32 -2.87 24.42 4.38
CA ASP A 32 -4.13 23.66 4.34
C ASP A 32 -4.29 22.67 5.50
N THR A 33 -3.19 22.03 5.92
CA THR A 33 -3.18 20.98 6.95
C THR A 33 -2.84 21.47 8.36
N GLY A 34 -2.30 22.69 8.48
CA GLY A 34 -1.75 23.23 9.73
C GLY A 34 -0.50 22.49 10.22
N VAL A 35 0.19 21.76 9.36
CA VAL A 35 1.49 21.11 9.64
C VAL A 35 2.61 22.04 9.21
N ASN A 36 3.73 22.06 9.94
CA ASN A 36 4.84 22.95 9.60
C ASN A 36 5.43 22.61 8.21
N GLN A 37 5.73 23.63 7.40
CA GLN A 37 6.27 23.46 6.05
C GLN A 37 7.53 22.59 6.00
N SER A 38 8.45 22.72 6.97
CA SER A 38 9.64 21.88 7.03
C SER A 38 9.31 20.40 7.29
N GLN A 39 8.24 20.13 8.04
CA GLN A 39 7.76 18.77 8.25
C GLN A 39 7.12 18.23 6.98
N ILE A 40 6.33 19.03 6.27
CA ILE A 40 5.78 18.64 4.96
C ILE A 40 6.90 18.31 3.98
N TYR A 41 7.88 19.22 3.82
CA TYR A 41 8.98 19.02 2.89
C TYR A 41 9.76 17.73 3.19
N ARG A 42 10.17 17.53 4.45
CA ARG A 42 10.94 16.34 4.84
C ARG A 42 10.17 15.03 4.69
N ASN A 43 8.86 15.04 4.93
CA ASN A 43 8.05 13.81 4.92
C ASN A 43 7.42 13.51 3.56
N LEU A 44 7.25 14.48 2.66
CA LEU A 44 6.65 14.20 1.33
C LEU A 44 7.62 14.37 0.17
N PHE A 45 8.60 15.28 0.28
CA PHE A 45 9.42 15.70 -0.87
C PHE A 45 10.90 15.28 -0.74
N ALA A 46 11.43 15.10 0.47
CA ALA A 46 12.85 14.80 0.71
C ALA A 46 13.21 13.30 0.73
N ALA A 47 12.43 12.46 0.02
CA ALA A 47 12.60 10.99 0.00
C ALA A 47 12.68 10.38 1.43
N PRO A 48 11.57 10.41 2.20
CA PRO A 48 11.57 9.93 3.58
C PRO A 48 11.93 8.44 3.66
N ARG A 49 12.76 8.09 4.66
CA ARG A 49 13.19 6.70 4.89
C ARG A 49 12.35 5.94 5.92
N ARG A 50 11.53 6.65 6.70
CA ARG A 50 10.76 6.08 7.82
C ARG A 50 9.39 6.74 7.91
N PHE A 51 8.39 5.93 8.27
CA PHE A 51 7.07 6.42 8.62
C PHE A 51 7.14 7.20 9.94
N THR A 52 6.37 8.28 10.05
CA THR A 52 6.43 9.22 11.20
C THR A 52 5.02 9.65 11.60
N LYS A 53 4.90 10.28 12.77
CA LYS A 53 3.63 10.90 13.22
C LYS A 53 3.10 11.95 12.24
N THR A 54 3.98 12.60 11.46
CA THR A 54 3.55 13.54 10.42
C THR A 54 2.82 12.80 9.30
N HIS A 55 3.33 11.65 8.83
CA HIS A 55 2.63 10.84 7.83
C HIS A 55 1.26 10.41 8.35
N LEU A 56 1.19 9.89 9.59
CA LEU A 56 -0.07 9.48 10.19
C LEU A 56 -1.10 10.62 10.22
N ARG A 57 -0.71 11.81 10.70
CA ARG A 57 -1.59 12.98 10.74
C ARG A 57 -2.07 13.41 9.35
N LEU A 58 -1.21 13.32 8.34
CA LEU A 58 -1.58 13.64 6.96
C LEU A 58 -2.52 12.58 6.38
N CYS A 59 -2.31 11.29 6.67
CA CYS A 59 -3.23 10.22 6.29
C CYS A 59 -4.60 10.40 6.93
N GLU A 60 -4.66 10.73 8.23
CA GLU A 60 -5.91 11.04 8.94
C GLU A 60 -6.62 12.24 8.30
N TYR A 61 -5.89 13.31 7.97
CA TYR A 61 -6.43 14.47 7.27
C TYR A 61 -7.01 14.13 5.89
N ALA A 62 -6.32 13.27 5.15
CA ALA A 62 -6.70 12.86 3.80
C ALA A 62 -7.67 11.66 3.76
N ASN A 63 -8.05 11.11 4.91
CA ASN A 63 -8.81 9.86 5.05
C ASN A 63 -8.19 8.67 4.28
N ILE A 64 -6.87 8.52 4.37
CA ILE A 64 -6.10 7.44 3.75
C ILE A 64 -5.78 6.38 4.80
N ASP A 65 -6.15 5.12 4.52
CA ASP A 65 -5.75 4.00 5.38
C ASP A 65 -4.24 3.70 5.22
N VAL A 66 -3.57 3.49 6.34
CA VAL A 66 -2.15 3.09 6.42
C VAL A 66 -1.98 1.57 6.30
N ALA A 67 -3.05 0.82 6.52
CA ALA A 67 -3.08 -0.61 6.28
C ALA A 67 -3.18 -0.89 4.77
N ARG A 68 -2.39 -1.86 4.29
CA ARG A 68 -2.53 -2.36 2.93
C ARG A 68 -3.88 -3.04 2.84
N ASP A 69 -4.71 -2.56 1.91
CA ASP A 69 -5.90 -3.29 1.52
C ASP A 69 -5.42 -4.54 0.78
N VAL A 70 -5.28 -5.63 1.53
CA VAL A 70 -5.04 -6.94 0.92
C VAL A 70 -6.39 -7.38 0.44
N SER A 71 -6.73 -7.02 -0.81
CA SER A 71 -7.96 -7.50 -1.43
C SER A 71 -8.05 -9.00 -1.23
N ASP A 72 -9.18 -9.45 -0.68
CA ASP A 72 -9.39 -10.87 -0.39
C ASP A 72 -9.15 -11.66 -1.69
N PRO A 73 -8.18 -12.60 -1.75
CA PRO A 73 -7.90 -13.34 -2.97
C PRO A 73 -9.14 -14.09 -3.50
N ARG A 74 -10.11 -14.38 -2.63
CA ARG A 74 -11.39 -14.99 -3.01
C ARG A 74 -12.27 -14.09 -3.87
N SER A 75 -12.03 -12.78 -3.89
CA SER A 75 -12.74 -11.83 -4.77
C SER A 75 -12.16 -11.78 -6.19
N SER A 76 -10.98 -12.37 -6.43
CA SER A 76 -10.37 -12.42 -7.77
C SER A 76 -10.93 -13.60 -8.56
N GLU A 77 -11.86 -13.32 -9.47
CA GLU A 77 -12.44 -14.33 -10.37
C GLU A 77 -11.36 -15.05 -11.18
N ILE A 78 -10.34 -14.32 -11.64
CA ILE A 78 -9.24 -14.90 -12.43
C ILE A 78 -8.47 -15.93 -11.59
N LEU A 79 -8.09 -15.57 -10.36
CA LEU A 79 -7.33 -16.45 -9.47
C LEU A 79 -8.17 -17.69 -9.10
N MET A 80 -9.43 -17.47 -8.72
CA MET A 80 -10.30 -18.56 -8.28
C MET A 80 -10.67 -19.50 -9.42
N ASN A 81 -10.91 -18.99 -10.64
CA ASN A 81 -11.15 -19.82 -11.83
C ASN A 81 -9.91 -20.64 -12.21
N ALA A 82 -8.72 -20.04 -12.14
CA ALA A 82 -7.47 -20.76 -12.38
C ALA A 82 -7.30 -21.90 -11.37
N LEU A 83 -7.46 -21.63 -10.07
CA LEU A 83 -7.40 -22.64 -9.02
C LEU A 83 -8.43 -23.76 -9.23
N ALA A 84 -9.68 -23.40 -9.55
CA ALA A 84 -10.74 -24.38 -9.81
C ALA A 84 -10.45 -25.27 -11.03
N SER A 85 -9.75 -24.75 -12.04
CA SER A 85 -9.42 -25.52 -13.25
C SER A 85 -8.28 -26.52 -13.06
N VAL A 86 -7.37 -26.26 -12.12
CA VAL A 86 -6.18 -27.12 -11.90
C VAL A 86 -6.31 -28.02 -10.69
N TRP A 87 -7.15 -27.69 -9.71
CA TRP A 87 -7.31 -28.48 -8.50
C TRP A 87 -8.22 -29.69 -8.73
N ASP A 88 -7.74 -30.88 -8.39
CA ASP A 88 -8.47 -32.15 -8.54
C ASP A 88 -9.41 -32.48 -7.36
N GLY A 89 -9.53 -31.58 -6.37
CA GLY A 89 -10.34 -31.78 -5.18
C GLY A 89 -9.61 -32.48 -4.02
N SER A 90 -8.39 -33.00 -4.22
CA SER A 90 -7.62 -33.66 -3.16
C SER A 90 -6.83 -32.67 -2.30
N GLU A 91 -6.62 -33.02 -1.03
CA GLU A 91 -5.81 -32.22 -0.11
C GLU A 91 -4.33 -32.24 -0.50
N GLU A 92 -3.84 -33.38 -1.02
CA GLU A 92 -2.45 -33.50 -1.48
C GLU A 92 -2.15 -32.53 -2.63
N HIS A 93 -3.04 -32.43 -3.61
CA HIS A 93 -2.88 -31.49 -4.71
C HIS A 93 -3.00 -30.04 -4.22
N ALA A 94 -3.92 -29.75 -3.30
CA ALA A 94 -4.03 -28.43 -2.68
C ALA A 94 -2.72 -28.00 -1.99
N ARG A 95 -2.04 -28.91 -1.27
CA ARG A 95 -0.73 -28.61 -0.64
C ARG A 95 0.34 -28.30 -1.69
N ARG A 96 0.43 -29.09 -2.77
CA ARG A 96 1.40 -28.84 -3.86
C ARG A 96 1.16 -27.50 -4.57
N LEU A 97 -0.10 -27.15 -4.84
CA LEU A 97 -0.46 -25.85 -5.40
C LEU A 97 -0.07 -24.71 -4.45
N ALA A 98 -0.31 -24.86 -3.15
CA ALA A 98 0.08 -23.88 -2.16
C ALA A 98 1.60 -23.70 -2.09
N GLU A 99 2.39 -24.78 -2.11
CA GLU A 99 3.85 -24.74 -2.14
C GLU A 99 4.39 -23.96 -3.35
N LEU A 100 3.79 -24.16 -4.53
CA LEU A 100 4.13 -23.44 -5.75
C LEU A 100 3.85 -21.93 -5.62
N LEU A 101 2.67 -21.56 -5.09
CA LEU A 101 2.32 -20.16 -4.84
C LEU A 101 3.29 -19.50 -3.84
N PHE A 102 3.66 -20.21 -2.75
CA PHE A 102 4.64 -19.70 -1.80
C PHE A 102 6.03 -19.57 -2.42
N ALA A 103 6.44 -20.50 -3.30
CA ALA A 103 7.70 -20.40 -4.02
C ALA A 103 7.74 -19.17 -4.94
N HIS A 104 6.65 -18.90 -5.67
CA HIS A 104 6.51 -17.71 -6.49
C HIS A 104 6.62 -16.41 -5.67
N SER A 105 5.92 -16.34 -4.54
CA SER A 105 6.00 -15.19 -3.62
C SER A 105 7.42 -14.93 -3.12
N ARG A 106 8.15 -15.99 -2.71
CA ARG A 106 9.55 -15.87 -2.28
C ARG A 106 10.48 -15.38 -3.40
N ALA A 107 10.23 -15.79 -4.65
CA ALA A 107 11.03 -15.35 -5.79
C ALA A 107 10.84 -13.86 -6.09
N GLY A 108 9.59 -13.37 -6.03
CA GLY A 108 9.26 -11.95 -6.28
C GLY A 108 9.75 -10.98 -5.20
N MET A 109 10.08 -11.45 -3.99
CA MET A 109 10.67 -10.62 -2.93
C MET A 109 12.19 -10.40 -3.06
N ARG A 110 12.86 -11.07 -4.01
CA ARG A 110 14.32 -10.97 -4.21
C ARG A 110 14.72 -10.06 -5.38
N THR A 111 13.75 -9.45 -6.04
CA THR A 111 13.90 -8.46 -7.13
C THR A 111 13.45 -7.10 -6.65
#